data_AF-A0A1F8RIP0-F1
#
_entry.id   AF-A0A1F8RIP0-F1
#
_cell.length_a   1.000
_cell.length_b   1.000
_cell.length_c   1.000
_cell.angle_alpha   90.00
_cell.angle_beta   90.00
_cell.angle_gamma   90.00
#
_symmetry.space_group_name_H-M   'P 1'
#
loop_
_entity.id
_entity.type
_entity.pdbx_description
1 polymer ?
#
loop_
_entity_poly.entity_id
_entity_poly.type
_entity_poly.pdbx_seq_one_letter_code
_entity_poly.pdbx_strand_id
1 'polypeptide(L)'
;MLWGLVHLALHLPGRPNDGLPGVPTVFQLIGLSVLITWFFIQGGKSVVLTSLFHAAQSFFVIVNDGITLSQQVWLMAAVWSAAAVMVVIASRSMQGSARQKLG
;
A
#
# COMPACT_ATOMS: atom_id res chain seq x y z
N MET A 1 -11.83 -4.55 0.73
CA MET A 1 -12.65 -4.37 -0.49
C MET A 1 -13.36 -3.02 -0.53
N LEU A 2 -13.97 -2.52 0.55
CA LEU A 2 -14.58 -1.17 0.59
C LEU A 2 -13.62 -0.03 0.18
N TRP A 3 -12.35 -0.12 0.58
CA TRP A 3 -11.29 0.84 0.23
C TRP A 3 -11.07 1.02 -1.27
N GLY A 4 -11.24 -0.06 -2.05
CA GLY A 4 -11.12 -0.03 -3.51
C GLY A 4 -12.21 0.80 -4.18
N LEU A 5 -13.42 0.79 -3.64
CA LEU A 5 -14.55 1.56 -4.17
C LEU A 5 -14.33 3.06 -4.04
N VAL A 6 -13.71 3.51 -2.93
CA VAL A 6 -13.35 4.92 -2.73
C VAL A 6 -12.38 5.39 -3.82
N HIS A 7 -11.45 4.54 -4.24
CA HIS A 7 -10.44 4.88 -5.24
C HIS A 7 -10.95 4.75 -6.67
N LEU A 8 -11.98 3.95 -6.90
CA LEU A 8 -12.64 3.88 -8.20
C LEU A 8 -13.20 5.25 -8.61
N ALA A 9 -13.66 6.06 -7.64
CA ALA A 9 -14.13 7.42 -7.90
C ALA A 9 -13.05 8.34 -8.50
N LEU A 10 -11.76 8.05 -8.30
CA LEU A 10 -10.66 8.84 -8.86
C LEU A 10 -10.44 8.59 -10.34
N HIS A 11 -11.01 7.50 -10.89
CA HIS A 11 -10.93 7.12 -12.30
C HIS A 11 -12.14 7.62 -13.11
N LEU A 12 -13.09 8.33 -12.49
CA LEU A 12 -14.21 8.93 -13.20
C LEU A 12 -13.74 10.11 -14.08
N PRO A 13 -14.50 10.47 -15.13
CA PRO A 13 -14.16 11.59 -16.00
C PRO A 13 -13.89 12.89 -15.23
N GLY A 14 -12.80 13.57 -15.59
CA GLY A 14 -12.38 14.83 -14.96
C GLY A 14 -11.75 14.68 -13.57
N ARG A 15 -11.39 13.46 -13.16
CA ARG A 15 -10.71 13.17 -11.89
C ARG A 15 -9.22 12.88 -12.11
N PRO A 16 -8.39 12.89 -11.05
CA PRO A 16 -6.94 12.81 -11.20
C PRO A 16 -6.41 11.56 -11.92
N ASN A 17 -7.16 10.44 -11.91
CA ASN A 17 -6.75 9.20 -12.59
C ASN A 17 -7.54 8.93 -13.88
N ASP A 18 -8.24 9.93 -14.43
CA ASP A 18 -8.99 9.78 -15.68
C ASP A 18 -8.09 9.30 -16.82
N GLY A 19 -8.55 8.25 -17.53
CA GLY A 19 -7.80 7.60 -18.60
C GLY A 19 -6.61 6.73 -18.19
N LEU A 20 -6.30 6.59 -16.89
CA LEU A 20 -5.20 5.73 -16.42
C LEU A 20 -5.59 4.24 -16.38
N PRO A 21 -4.62 3.32 -16.52
CA PRO A 21 -4.88 1.90 -16.32
C PRO A 21 -5.30 1.61 -14.87
N GLY A 22 -6.43 0.93 -14.68
CA GLY A 22 -6.93 0.57 -13.36
C GLY A 22 -6.14 -0.55 -12.65
N VAL A 23 -5.50 -1.43 -13.42
CA VAL A 23 -4.71 -2.57 -12.91
C VAL A 23 -3.63 -2.16 -11.89
N PRO A 24 -2.73 -1.20 -12.16
CA PRO A 24 -1.74 -0.76 -11.18
C PRO A 24 -2.38 -0.20 -9.91
N THR A 25 -3.52 0.49 -10.02
CA THR A 25 -4.27 0.99 -8.85
C THR A 25 -4.71 -0.18 -7.96
N VAL A 26 -5.21 -1.28 -8.53
CA VAL A 26 -5.61 -2.45 -7.75
C VAL A 26 -4.43 -3.05 -6.98
N PHE A 27 -3.29 -3.26 -7.64
CA PHE A 27 -2.09 -3.80 -6.99
C PHE A 27 -1.58 -2.88 -5.87
N GLN A 28 -1.51 -1.57 -6.13
CA GLN A 28 -1.16 -0.59 -5.12
C GLN A 28 -2.10 -0.66 -3.91
N LEU A 29 -3.41 -0.72 -4.12
CA LEU A 29 -4.39 -0.76 -3.03
C LEU A 29 -4.31 -2.04 -2.22
N ILE A 30 -4.04 -3.19 -2.85
CA ILE A 30 -3.81 -4.45 -2.14
C ILE A 30 -2.55 -4.33 -1.28
N GLY A 31 -1.42 -3.92 -1.87
CA GLY A 31 -0.15 -3.80 -1.16
C GLY A 31 -0.25 -2.81 0.01
N LEU A 32 -0.85 -1.65 -0.22
CA LEU A 32 -1.04 -0.63 0.80
C LEU A 32 -1.99 -1.10 1.92
N SER A 33 -3.05 -1.84 1.59
CA SER A 33 -3.96 -2.41 2.60
C SER A 33 -3.24 -3.39 3.52
N VAL A 34 -2.37 -4.24 2.96
CA VAL A 34 -1.53 -5.16 3.74
C VAL A 34 -0.58 -4.39 4.64
N LEU A 35 0.13 -3.39 4.12
CA LEU A 35 1.11 -2.61 4.87
C LEU A 35 0.48 -1.79 5.99
N ILE A 36 -0.62 -1.08 5.72
CA ILE A 36 -1.36 -0.31 6.73
C ILE A 36 -1.85 -1.24 7.83
N THR A 37 -2.42 -2.40 7.47
CA THR A 37 -2.89 -3.38 8.46
C THR A 37 -1.73 -3.94 9.29
N TRP A 38 -0.60 -4.24 8.65
CA TRP A 38 0.59 -4.72 9.32
C TRP A 38 1.14 -3.68 10.30
N PHE A 39 1.31 -2.42 9.86
CA PHE A 39 1.75 -1.31 10.71
C PHE A 39 0.78 -1.04 11.85
N PHE A 40 -0.54 -1.16 11.61
CA PHE A 40 -1.53 -1.04 12.67
C PHE A 40 -1.29 -2.09 13.75
N ILE A 41 -1.17 -3.37 13.37
CA ILE A 41 -1.01 -4.46 14.33
C ILE A 41 0.33 -4.37 15.06
N GLN A 42 1.44 -4.19 14.33
CA GLN A 42 2.79 -4.16 14.91
C GLN A 42 3.09 -2.87 15.68
N GLY A 43 2.48 -1.76 15.27
CA GLY A 43 2.59 -0.47 15.94
C GLY A 43 1.66 -0.31 17.14
N GLY A 44 1.18 -1.41 17.74
CA GLY A 44 0.32 -1.36 18.92
C GLY A 44 -1.07 -0.78 18.68
N LYS A 45 -1.64 -0.97 17.48
CA LYS A 45 -2.94 -0.43 17.04
C LYS A 45 -2.97 1.10 16.98
N SER A 46 -1.83 1.74 16.75
CA SER A 46 -1.72 3.20 16.64
C SER A 46 -2.32 3.70 15.32
N VAL A 47 -3.46 4.41 15.43
CA VAL A 47 -4.08 5.07 14.27
C VAL A 47 -3.17 6.17 13.72
N VAL A 48 -2.54 6.96 14.60
CA VAL A 48 -1.63 8.06 14.19
C VAL A 48 -0.49 7.54 13.32
N LEU A 49 0.15 6.44 13.71
CA LEU A 49 1.24 5.84 12.93
C LEU A 49 0.74 5.42 11.54
N THR A 50 -0.42 4.76 11.47
CA THR A 50 -0.99 4.32 10.20
C THR A 50 -1.42 5.48 9.30
N SER A 51 -1.94 6.57 9.89
CA SER A 51 -2.29 7.79 9.16
C SER A 51 -1.05 8.49 8.61
N LEU A 52 0.03 8.57 9.40
CA LEU A 52 1.31 9.13 8.94
C LEU A 52 1.90 8.30 7.80
N PHE A 53 1.84 6.97 7.90
CA PHE A 53 2.29 6.09 6.84
C PHE A 53 1.47 6.28 5.54
N HIS A 54 0.14 6.39 5.65
CA HIS A 54 -0.72 6.69 4.50
C HIS A 54 -0.43 8.07 3.88
N ALA A 55 -0.22 9.09 4.73
CA ALA A 55 0.15 10.43 4.26
C ALA A 55 1.52 10.43 3.56
N ALA A 56 2.50 9.72 4.11
CA ALA A 56 3.80 9.52 3.48
C ALA A 56 3.68 8.83 2.12
N GLN A 57 2.84 7.81 2.00
CA GLN A 57 2.55 7.19 0.70
C GLN A 57 2.00 8.21 -0.31
N SER A 58 1.07 9.07 0.11
CA SER A 58 0.48 10.10 -0.75
C SER A 58 1.51 11.16 -1.16
N PHE A 59 2.45 11.51 -0.27
CA PHE A 59 3.56 12.42 -0.55
C PHE A 59 4.46 11.94 -1.70
N PHE A 60 4.58 10.63 -1.92
CA PHE A 60 5.35 10.10 -3.06
C PHE A 60 4.78 10.46 -4.44
N VAL A 61 3.53 10.94 -4.53
CA VAL A 61 3.01 11.54 -5.78
C VAL A 61 3.78 12.82 -6.15
N ILE A 62 4.27 13.56 -5.14
CA ILE A 62 5.08 14.77 -5.33
C ILE A 62 6.55 14.38 -5.50
N VAL A 63 7.06 13.44 -4.71
CA VAL A 63 8.47 13.00 -4.79
C VAL A 63 8.80 12.38 -6.16
N ASN A 64 7.86 11.61 -6.71
CA ASN A 64 8.01 10.99 -8.01
C ASN A 64 7.63 11.95 -9.16
N ASP A 65 7.72 13.26 -8.95
CA ASP A 65 7.59 14.23 -10.04
C ASP A 65 8.76 14.07 -11.03
N GLY A 66 8.52 14.42 -12.29
CA GLY A 66 9.50 14.24 -13.38
C GLY A 66 9.36 12.92 -14.17
N ILE A 67 8.42 12.04 -13.82
CA ILE A 67 7.98 10.92 -14.66
C ILE A 67 6.50 11.08 -15.04
N THR A 68 6.06 10.38 -16.08
CA THR A 68 4.65 10.41 -16.48
C THR A 68 3.76 9.80 -15.39
N LEU A 69 2.51 10.26 -15.31
CA LEU A 69 1.54 9.74 -14.35
C LEU A 69 1.33 8.22 -14.48
N SER A 70 1.37 7.69 -15.70
CA SER A 70 1.32 6.24 -15.97
C SER A 70 2.52 5.50 -15.35
N GLN A 71 3.74 6.02 -15.54
CA GLN A 71 4.93 5.45 -14.89
C GLN A 71 4.83 5.53 -13.36
N GLN A 72 4.28 6.63 -12.83
CA GLN A 72 4.13 6.82 -11.39
C GLN A 72 3.18 5.79 -10.77
N VAL A 73 2.00 5.54 -11.36
CA VAL A 73 1.06 4.53 -10.82
C VAL A 73 1.65 3.12 -10.88
N TRP A 74 2.42 2.79 -11.91
CA TRP A 74 3.11 1.49 -12.00
C TRP A 74 4.26 1.36 -11.00
N LEU A 75 5.06 2.41 -10.83
CA LEU A 75 6.13 2.45 -9.84
C LEU A 75 5.57 2.24 -8.43
N MET A 76 4.50 2.97 -8.09
CA MET A 76 3.83 2.84 -6.80
C MET A 76 3.26 1.43 -6.63
N ALA A 77 2.57 0.90 -7.64
CA ALA A 77 2.06 -0.47 -7.60
C ALA A 77 3.16 -1.49 -7.30
N ALA A 78 4.31 -1.38 -7.98
CA ALA A 78 5.44 -2.28 -7.79
C ALA A 78 6.04 -2.18 -6.38
N VAL A 79 6.35 -0.96 -5.92
CA VAL A 79 6.99 -0.71 -4.61
C VAL A 79 6.10 -1.19 -3.46
N TRP A 80 4.82 -0.80 -3.45
CA TRP A 80 3.93 -1.17 -2.35
C TRP A 80 3.58 -2.66 -2.36
N SER A 81 3.49 -3.29 -3.54
CA SER A 81 3.29 -4.74 -3.63
C SER A 81 4.51 -5.50 -3.14
N ALA A 82 5.72 -5.10 -3.55
CA ALA A 82 6.96 -5.72 -3.09
C ALA A 82 7.13 -5.58 -1.57
N ALA A 83 6.89 -4.39 -1.03
CA ALA A 83 6.92 -4.15 0.41
C ALA A 83 5.89 -5.01 1.16
N ALA A 84 4.68 -5.15 0.64
CA ALA A 84 3.65 -6.02 1.20
C ALA A 84 4.10 -7.50 1.25
N VAL A 85 4.70 -8.00 0.17
CA VAL A 85 5.27 -9.35 0.13
C VAL A 85 6.36 -9.52 1.19
N MET A 86 7.29 -8.56 1.30
CA MET A 86 8.37 -8.60 2.29
C MET A 86 7.82 -8.68 3.73
N VAL A 87 6.83 -7.86 4.10
CA VAL A 87 6.28 -7.90 5.47
C VAL A 87 5.49 -9.19 5.73
N VAL A 88 4.83 -9.76 4.73
CA VAL A 88 4.15 -11.06 4.87
C VAL A 88 5.15 -12.18 5.13
N ILE A 89 6.26 -12.21 4.37
CA ILE A 89 7.33 -13.20 4.56
C ILE A 89 7.96 -13.03 5.95
N ALA A 90 8.32 -11.81 6.33
CA ALA A 90 8.92 -11.51 7.63
C ALA A 90 7.98 -11.91 8.79
N SER A 91 6.69 -11.60 8.67
CA SER A 91 5.68 -11.95 9.67
C SER A 91 5.53 -13.45 9.86
N ARG A 92 5.57 -14.22 8.77
CA ARG A 92 5.51 -15.69 8.84
C ARG A 92 6.75 -16.28 9.51
N SER A 93 7.93 -15.74 9.20
CA SER A 93 9.18 -16.16 9.82
C SER A 93 9.16 -15.97 11.34
N MET A 94 8.74 -14.78 11.82
CA MET A 94 8.66 -14.49 13.26
C MET A 94 7.70 -15.42 14.00
N GLN A 95 6.55 -15.75 13.40
CA GLN A 95 5.57 -16.68 13.99
C GLN A 95 6.13 -18.11 14.09
N GLY A 96 6.91 -18.56 13.11
CA GLY A 96 7.58 -19.86 13.14
C GLY A 96 8.58 -19.97 14.30
N SER A 97 9.44 -18.97 14.46
CA SER A 97 10.42 -18.92 15.56
C SER A 97 9.76 -18.88 16.94
N ALA A 98 8.64 -18.16 17.09
CA ALA A 98 7.91 -18.09 18.35
C ALA A 98 7.31 -19.46 18.74
N ARG A 99 6.78 -20.22 17.77
CA ARG A 99 6.24 -21.56 18.01
C ARG A 99 7.31 -22.56 18.46
N GLN A 100 8.51 -22.51 17.87
CA GLN A 100 9.60 -23.40 18.24
C GLN A 100 10.09 -23.19 19.68
N LYS A 101 9.99 -21.98 20.23
CA LYS A 101 10.42 -21.68 21.60
C LYS A 101 9.45 -22.17 22.69
N LEU A 102 8.23 -22.57 22.32
CA LEU A 102 7.15 -22.90 23.25
C LEU A 102 6.78 -24.39 23.28
N GLY A 103 7.41 -25.22 22.45
CA GLY A 103 7.26 -26.69 22.44
C GLY A 103 8.52 -27.37 22.92
#